data_AF-A0A2D8LMV1-F1
#
_entry.id   AF-A0A2D8LMV1-F1
#
_cell.length_a   1.000
_cell.length_b   1.000
_cell.length_c   1.000
_cell.angle_alpha   90.00
_cell.angle_beta   90.00
_cell.angle_gamma   90.00
#
_symmetry.space_group_name_H-M   'P 1'
#
loop_
_entity.id
_entity.type
_entity.pdbx_description
1 polymer ?
#
loop_
_entity_poly.entity_id
_entity_poly.type
_entity_poly.pdbx_seq_one_letter_code
_entity_poly.pdbx_strand_id
1 'polypeptide(L)'
;MKVILTTIFLLMSVAMICQPQPAEVTLADGSTFEGFADITKDDTIEFRMSLSDEPANMDGLDLKRVAFLEYPYDIFEYVFIKRRFKLLKLVAEGSVNAYAQYPESFSTQKSDAQKKRENYINHDKKMFGNGVTTYSRGGFNMRKRRYWLKNMETGKVDDIRLNFRKEAEDWFKNCPELVGYIQNKEWTYSDMIKIIEFYNEFCGEV
;
A
#
# COMPACT_ATOMS: atom_id res chain seq x y z
N MET A 1 -36.82 24.69 -23.03
CA MET A 1 -36.04 23.63 -23.72
C MET A 1 -34.53 23.80 -23.59
N LYS A 2 -33.95 24.98 -23.87
CA LYS A 2 -32.48 25.20 -23.71
C LYS A 2 -31.94 24.89 -22.31
N VAL A 3 -32.69 25.21 -21.25
CA VAL A 3 -32.29 24.98 -19.84
C VAL A 3 -32.30 23.50 -19.43
N ILE A 4 -33.16 22.68 -20.04
CA ILE A 4 -33.27 21.24 -19.77
C ILE A 4 -32.16 20.47 -20.50
N LEU A 5 -31.79 20.91 -21.71
CA LEU A 5 -30.69 20.31 -22.47
C LEU A 5 -29.32 20.55 -21.80
N THR A 6 -29.13 21.73 -21.19
CA THR A 6 -27.88 22.03 -20.46
C THR A 6 -27.76 21.30 -19.13
N THR A 7 -28.87 20.90 -18.49
CA THR A 7 -28.82 20.13 -17.23
C THR A 7 -28.45 18.66 -17.45
N ILE A 8 -28.86 18.06 -18.58
CA ILE A 8 -28.54 16.66 -18.91
C ILE A 8 -27.05 16.49 -19.27
N PHE A 9 -26.44 17.49 -19.91
CA PHE A 9 -25.00 17.46 -20.23
C PHE A 9 -24.11 17.57 -18.99
N LEU A 10 -24.62 18.17 -17.89
CA LEU A 10 -23.89 18.34 -16.64
C LEU A 10 -23.91 17.09 -15.74
N LEU A 11 -24.81 16.13 -16.00
CA LEU A 11 -24.96 14.89 -15.20
C LEU A 11 -24.11 13.72 -15.71
N MET A 12 -23.56 13.78 -16.93
CA MET A 12 -22.67 12.71 -17.44
C MET A 12 -21.23 12.78 -16.92
N SER A 13 -20.83 13.85 -16.24
CA SER A 13 -19.43 14.07 -15.85
C SER A 13 -18.99 13.35 -14.57
N VAL A 14 -19.86 12.58 -13.90
CA VAL A 14 -19.57 12.09 -12.53
C VAL A 14 -19.68 10.58 -12.33
N ALA A 15 -19.73 9.78 -13.41
CA ALA A 15 -19.58 8.32 -13.31
C ALA A 15 -18.17 7.88 -13.75
N MET A 16 -17.12 8.42 -13.11
CA MET A 16 -15.82 7.73 -13.07
C MET A 16 -15.96 6.53 -12.13
N ILE A 17 -16.63 5.48 -12.62
CA ILE A 17 -16.52 4.16 -12.04
C ILE A 17 -15.08 3.71 -12.35
N CYS A 18 -14.36 3.14 -11.38
CA CYS A 18 -13.05 2.56 -11.62
C CYS A 18 -13.23 1.51 -12.74
N GLN A 19 -12.70 1.80 -13.92
CA GLN A 19 -12.84 0.92 -15.07
C GLN A 19 -11.73 -0.12 -14.99
N PRO A 20 -12.01 -1.40 -15.30
CA PRO A 20 -10.98 -2.41 -15.43
C PRO A 20 -9.86 -1.89 -16.34
N GLN A 21 -8.64 -1.93 -15.83
CA GLN A 21 -7.47 -1.39 -16.50
C GLN A 21 -6.71 -2.51 -17.21
N PRO A 22 -6.07 -2.24 -18.36
CA PRO A 22 -5.14 -3.19 -18.97
C PRO A 22 -4.10 -3.68 -17.96
N ALA A 23 -3.95 -4.99 -17.84
CA ALA A 23 -3.09 -5.60 -16.85
C ALA A 23 -2.50 -6.92 -17.34
N GLU A 24 -1.32 -7.24 -16.83
CA GLU A 24 -0.72 -8.56 -16.90
C GLU A 24 -0.88 -9.25 -15.54
N VAL A 25 -1.43 -10.46 -15.52
CA VAL A 25 -1.58 -11.28 -14.32
C VAL A 25 -0.62 -12.45 -14.36
N THR A 26 0.05 -12.74 -13.24
CA THR A 26 0.84 -13.95 -13.05
C THR A 26 0.15 -14.85 -12.04
N LEU A 27 -0.24 -16.06 -12.45
CA LEU A 27 -0.88 -17.04 -11.60
C LEU A 27 0.13 -17.69 -10.63
N ALA A 28 -0.39 -18.41 -9.63
CA ALA A 28 0.42 -19.09 -8.63
C ALA A 28 1.36 -20.16 -9.21
N ASP A 29 1.00 -20.75 -10.36
CA ASP A 29 1.84 -21.70 -11.10
C ASP A 29 2.91 -21.03 -11.98
N GLY A 30 2.91 -19.70 -12.06
CA GLY A 30 3.84 -18.90 -12.86
C GLY A 30 3.39 -18.63 -14.30
N SER A 31 2.23 -19.12 -14.72
CA SER A 31 1.64 -18.73 -16.01
C SER A 31 1.21 -17.27 -16.00
N THR A 32 1.28 -16.63 -17.18
CA THR A 32 1.04 -15.20 -17.34
C THR A 32 0.00 -14.94 -18.42
N PHE A 33 -0.91 -14.01 -18.17
CA PHE A 33 -1.96 -13.62 -19.11
C PHE A 33 -2.11 -12.10 -19.15
N GLU A 34 -2.31 -11.56 -20.34
CA GLU A 34 -2.71 -10.17 -20.53
C GLU A 34 -4.23 -10.07 -20.63
N GLY A 35 -4.79 -9.00 -20.08
CA GLY A 35 -6.22 -8.73 -20.10
C GLY A 35 -6.55 -7.43 -19.39
N PHE A 36 -7.68 -7.41 -18.70
CA PHE A 36 -8.14 -6.28 -17.90
C PHE A 36 -8.36 -6.71 -16.47
N ALA A 37 -7.85 -5.93 -15.52
CA ALA A 37 -7.97 -6.19 -14.09
C ALA A 37 -8.55 -5.00 -13.33
N ASP A 38 -9.21 -5.28 -12.22
CA ASP A 38 -9.56 -4.30 -11.19
C ASP A 38 -9.30 -4.87 -9.80
N ILE A 39 -8.96 -4.00 -8.84
CA ILE A 39 -8.80 -4.37 -7.43
C ILE A 39 -10.13 -4.15 -6.73
N THR A 40 -10.73 -5.23 -6.23
CA THR A 40 -11.99 -5.14 -5.49
C THR A 40 -11.77 -4.59 -4.07
N LYS A 41 -12.88 -4.28 -3.39
CA LYS A 41 -12.84 -3.80 -2.00
C LYS A 41 -12.35 -4.84 -1.00
N ASP A 42 -12.36 -6.11 -1.36
CA ASP A 42 -11.98 -7.24 -0.50
C ASP A 42 -10.53 -7.69 -0.74
N ASP A 43 -9.73 -6.85 -1.39
CA ASP A 43 -8.36 -7.15 -1.81
C ASP A 43 -8.29 -8.39 -2.75
N THR A 44 -9.34 -8.65 -3.54
CA THR A 44 -9.34 -9.64 -4.64
C THR A 44 -9.07 -8.95 -5.98
N ILE A 45 -8.55 -9.70 -6.95
CA ILE A 45 -8.39 -9.21 -8.33
C ILE A 45 -9.54 -9.73 -9.18
N GLU A 46 -10.30 -8.82 -9.76
CA GLU A 46 -11.27 -9.14 -10.81
C GLU A 46 -10.54 -9.10 -12.15
N PHE A 47 -10.41 -10.22 -12.86
CA PHE A 47 -9.68 -10.33 -14.12
C PHE A 47 -10.56 -10.84 -15.27
N ARG A 48 -10.37 -10.29 -16.47
CA ARG A 48 -11.02 -10.74 -17.71
C ARG A 48 -10.07 -10.62 -18.89
N MET A 49 -10.11 -11.59 -19.81
CA MET A 49 -9.26 -11.57 -21.02
C MET A 49 -9.62 -10.41 -21.96
N SER A 50 -10.91 -10.13 -22.11
CA SER A 50 -11.43 -8.97 -22.82
C SER A 50 -12.55 -8.28 -22.02
N LEU A 51 -12.85 -7.01 -22.34
CA LEU A 51 -13.90 -6.25 -21.66
C LEU A 51 -15.30 -6.88 -21.78
N SER A 52 -15.55 -7.67 -22.81
CA SER A 52 -16.81 -8.39 -23.03
C SER A 52 -16.92 -9.71 -22.27
N ASP A 53 -15.81 -10.25 -21.77
CA ASP A 53 -15.82 -11.54 -21.08
C ASP A 53 -16.35 -11.39 -19.64
N GLU A 54 -16.89 -12.49 -19.12
CA GLU A 54 -17.23 -12.58 -17.71
C GLU A 54 -15.95 -12.51 -16.85
N PRO A 55 -15.95 -11.71 -15.78
CA PRO A 55 -14.79 -11.61 -14.90
C PRO A 55 -14.62 -12.85 -14.01
N ALA A 56 -13.36 -13.25 -13.81
CA ALA A 56 -12.94 -14.19 -12.78
C ALA A 56 -12.41 -13.42 -11.56
N ASN A 57 -12.85 -13.80 -10.37
CA ASN A 57 -12.29 -13.28 -9.12
C ASN A 57 -11.14 -14.19 -8.68
N MET A 58 -9.96 -13.61 -8.46
CA MET A 58 -8.76 -14.32 -8.07
C MET A 58 -8.24 -13.77 -6.74
N ASP A 59 -7.81 -14.67 -5.86
CA ASP A 59 -7.13 -14.32 -4.60
C ASP A 59 -5.69 -14.86 -4.57
N GLY A 60 -5.03 -14.80 -3.41
CA GLY A 60 -3.64 -15.26 -3.27
C GLY A 60 -3.41 -16.77 -3.41
N LEU A 61 -4.45 -17.59 -3.53
CA LEU A 61 -4.33 -19.01 -3.87
C LEU A 61 -4.13 -19.20 -5.39
N ASP A 62 -4.80 -18.38 -6.19
CA ASP A 62 -4.81 -18.50 -7.65
C ASP A 62 -3.81 -17.55 -8.31
N LEU A 63 -3.64 -16.36 -7.72
CA LEU A 63 -2.87 -15.25 -8.28
C LEU A 63 -1.65 -14.93 -7.42
N LYS A 64 -0.51 -14.73 -8.08
CA LYS A 64 0.72 -14.27 -7.45
C LYS A 64 0.89 -12.75 -7.59
N ARG A 65 0.73 -12.23 -8.81
CA ARG A 65 1.07 -10.85 -9.20
C ARG A 65 0.06 -10.30 -10.19
N VAL A 66 -0.21 -8.99 -10.10
CA VAL A 66 -0.87 -8.20 -11.15
C VAL A 66 -0.06 -6.94 -11.41
N ALA A 67 0.25 -6.69 -12.68
CA ALA A 67 0.94 -5.49 -13.15
C ALA A 67 0.00 -4.68 -14.05
N PHE A 68 -0.36 -3.48 -13.62
CA PHE A 68 -1.17 -2.58 -14.44
C PHE A 68 -0.31 -1.99 -15.55
N LEU A 69 -0.81 -2.04 -16.78
CA LEU A 69 -0.08 -1.65 -18.00
C LEU A 69 -0.37 -0.20 -18.42
N GLU A 70 -1.09 0.54 -17.59
CA GLU A 70 -1.34 1.96 -17.76
C GLU A 70 -0.85 2.74 -16.55
N TYR A 71 -0.45 4.00 -16.77
CA TYR A 71 0.01 4.90 -15.71
C TYR A 71 -1.00 4.92 -14.54
N PRO A 72 -0.56 4.69 -13.28
CA PRO A 72 0.82 4.77 -12.78
C PRO A 72 1.72 3.53 -12.93
N TYR A 73 1.31 2.50 -13.68
CA TYR A 73 2.03 1.23 -13.86
C TYR A 73 2.27 0.49 -12.55
N ASP A 74 1.25 0.49 -11.68
CA ASP A 74 1.37 -0.12 -10.37
C ASP A 74 1.44 -1.65 -10.46
N ILE A 75 2.28 -2.24 -9.61
CA ILE A 75 2.40 -3.69 -9.47
C ILE A 75 1.92 -4.08 -8.08
N PHE A 76 1.10 -5.12 -8.00
CA PHE A 76 0.62 -5.69 -6.74
C PHE A 76 0.94 -7.17 -6.68
N GLU A 77 1.20 -7.66 -5.48
CA GLU A 77 1.42 -9.09 -5.22
C GLU A 77 0.64 -9.56 -4.01
N TYR A 78 0.24 -10.82 -4.04
CA TYR A 78 -0.22 -11.51 -2.84
C TYR A 78 0.96 -12.00 -2.02
N VAL A 79 1.12 -11.42 -0.82
CA VAL A 79 2.18 -11.77 0.12
C VAL A 79 1.60 -12.52 1.32
N PHE A 80 2.12 -13.71 1.60
CA PHE A 80 1.68 -14.53 2.73
C PHE A 80 2.28 -14.01 4.05
N ILE A 81 1.44 -13.44 4.91
CA ILE A 81 1.85 -12.80 6.18
C ILE A 81 1.03 -13.38 7.33
N LYS A 82 1.71 -14.00 8.32
CA LYS A 82 1.10 -14.49 9.56
C LYS A 82 -0.18 -15.32 9.32
N ARG A 83 -0.15 -16.24 8.34
CA ARG A 83 -1.21 -17.21 7.96
C ARG A 83 -2.25 -16.76 6.94
N ARG A 84 -2.12 -15.59 6.31
CA ARG A 84 -3.03 -15.17 5.25
C ARG A 84 -2.30 -14.41 4.15
N PHE A 85 -2.81 -14.53 2.93
CA PHE A 85 -2.41 -13.64 1.84
C PHE A 85 -2.91 -12.22 2.09
N LYS A 86 -2.13 -11.26 1.59
CA LYS A 86 -2.50 -9.86 1.52
C LYS A 86 -2.07 -9.33 0.17
N LEU A 87 -2.97 -8.66 -0.52
CA LEU A 87 -2.62 -7.88 -1.70
C LEU A 87 -1.86 -6.64 -1.24
N LEU A 88 -0.62 -6.47 -1.71
CA LEU A 88 0.22 -5.34 -1.37
C LEU A 88 0.86 -4.76 -2.62
N LYS A 89 1.03 -3.43 -2.65
CA LYS A 89 1.71 -2.74 -3.74
C LYS A 89 3.21 -3.00 -3.66
N LEU A 90 3.82 -3.53 -4.71
CA LEU A 90 5.27 -3.63 -4.84
C LEU A 90 5.83 -2.22 -5.11
N VAL A 91 6.67 -1.72 -4.21
CA VAL A 91 7.22 -0.35 -4.29
C VAL A 91 8.73 -0.30 -4.48
N ALA A 92 9.42 -1.42 -4.29
CA ALA A 92 10.81 -1.61 -4.70
C ALA A 92 11.04 -3.11 -4.94
N GLU A 93 11.78 -3.47 -5.99
CA GLU A 93 12.08 -4.84 -6.38
C GLU A 93 13.60 -5.04 -6.49
N GLY A 94 14.09 -6.23 -6.11
CA GLY A 94 15.51 -6.58 -6.17
C GLY A 94 15.83 -7.76 -5.26
N SER A 95 17.04 -7.79 -4.68
CA SER A 95 17.42 -8.79 -3.65
C SER A 95 16.45 -8.78 -2.44
N VAL A 96 15.90 -7.61 -2.13
CA VAL A 96 14.84 -7.40 -1.16
C VAL A 96 13.68 -6.67 -1.83
N ASN A 97 12.48 -7.25 -1.76
CA ASN A 97 11.27 -6.58 -2.21
C ASN A 97 10.64 -5.79 -1.07
N ALA A 98 10.22 -4.56 -1.35
CA ALA A 98 9.42 -3.74 -0.44
C ALA A 98 7.97 -3.69 -0.91
N TYR A 99 7.06 -3.96 0.01
CA TYR A 99 5.63 -3.95 -0.21
C TYR A 99 4.96 -2.90 0.66
N ALA A 100 4.14 -2.03 0.08
CA ALA A 100 3.35 -1.04 0.80
C ALA A 100 1.89 -1.48 0.94
N GLN A 101 1.28 -1.14 2.08
CA GLN A 101 -0.17 -1.27 2.25
C GLN A 101 -0.92 -0.34 1.28
N TYR A 102 -1.95 -0.88 0.61
CA TYR A 102 -2.94 -0.18 -0.22
C TYR A 102 -4.37 -0.47 0.34
N PRO A 103 -5.41 0.34 0.09
CA PRO A 103 -5.39 1.68 -0.50
C PRO A 103 -4.69 2.70 0.41
N GLU A 104 -4.13 3.75 -0.17
CA GLU A 104 -3.77 4.98 0.54
C GLU A 104 -5.04 5.68 1.04
N SER A 105 -5.78 5.04 1.95
CA SER A 105 -6.91 5.59 2.67
C SER A 105 -7.96 6.30 1.81
N PHE A 106 -8.84 5.56 1.14
CA PHE A 106 -10.24 5.95 1.12
C PHE A 106 -11.00 5.12 2.15
N SER A 107 -11.34 5.75 3.26
CA SER A 107 -12.41 5.31 4.17
C SER A 107 -12.21 3.97 4.93
N THR A 108 -11.44 4.01 6.02
CA THR A 108 -12.10 3.73 7.31
C THR A 108 -12.51 5.08 7.90
N GLN A 109 -13.58 5.68 7.38
CA GLN A 109 -14.42 6.48 8.27
C GLN A 109 -14.89 5.50 9.35
N LYS A 110 -14.16 5.43 10.47
CA LYS A 110 -14.73 4.93 11.72
C LYS A 110 -16.09 5.63 11.84
N SER A 111 -17.17 4.87 11.93
CA SER A 111 -18.51 5.44 12.06
C SER A 111 -18.52 6.43 13.24
N ASP A 112 -19.37 7.46 13.18
CA ASP A 112 -19.47 8.43 14.29
C ASP A 112 -19.80 7.76 15.64
N ALA A 113 -20.38 6.55 15.61
CA ALA A 113 -20.57 5.69 16.76
C ALA A 113 -19.26 5.22 17.42
N GLN A 114 -18.20 4.98 16.62
CA GLN A 114 -16.88 4.58 17.12
C GLN A 114 -16.08 5.79 17.63
N LYS A 115 -16.25 6.98 17.04
CA LYS A 115 -15.68 8.24 17.58
C LYS A 115 -16.26 8.62 18.95
N LYS A 116 -17.57 8.39 19.18
CA LYS A 116 -18.20 8.64 20.49
C LYS A 116 -17.69 7.72 21.61
N ARG A 117 -17.32 6.47 21.30
CA ARG A 117 -16.78 5.53 22.30
C ARG A 117 -15.37 5.88 22.77
N GLU A 118 -14.50 6.38 21.89
CA GLU A 118 -13.14 6.81 22.28
C GLU A 118 -13.16 8.14 23.08
N ASN A 119 -14.14 9.03 22.84
CA ASN A 119 -14.30 10.25 23.63
C ASN A 119 -14.82 10.01 25.07
N TYR A 120 -15.50 8.89 25.34
CA TYR A 120 -15.97 8.58 26.69
C TYR A 120 -14.88 7.96 27.58
N ILE A 121 -13.88 7.30 26.97
CA ILE A 121 -12.80 6.61 27.72
C ILE A 121 -11.69 7.59 28.13
N ASN A 122 -11.53 8.71 27.42
CA ASN A 122 -10.46 9.69 27.65
C ASN A 122 -10.87 10.89 28.51
N HIS A 123 -12.11 10.96 29.00
CA HIS A 123 -12.57 12.11 29.78
C HIS A 123 -12.13 12.09 31.26
N ASP A 124 -11.46 11.02 31.71
CA ASP A 124 -11.13 10.80 33.13
C ASP A 124 -9.63 10.91 33.47
N LYS A 125 -8.79 11.40 32.55
CA LYS A 125 -7.36 11.60 32.86
C LYS A 125 -6.85 12.97 32.41
N LYS A 126 -6.91 13.91 33.37
CA LYS A 126 -6.01 15.08 33.58
C LYS A 126 -6.20 16.23 32.57
N MET A 127 -6.77 17.40 32.89
CA MET A 127 -6.51 18.32 34.01
C MET A 127 -5.02 18.45 34.32
N PHE A 128 -4.41 19.53 33.79
CA PHE A 128 -3.23 20.29 34.21
C PHE A 128 -2.31 20.66 33.02
N GLY A 129 -2.31 21.93 32.62
CA GLY A 129 -1.27 22.52 31.75
C GLY A 129 -1.76 23.62 30.82
N ASN A 130 -1.64 24.88 31.25
CA ASN A 130 -1.79 26.09 30.41
C ASN A 130 -0.81 26.08 29.24
N GLY A 131 -1.28 26.40 28.03
CA GLY A 131 -0.39 26.69 26.91
C GLY A 131 -1.11 26.85 25.57
N VAL A 132 -1.37 28.11 25.19
CA VAL A 132 -1.48 28.65 23.83
C VAL A 132 -2.28 27.81 22.82
N THR A 133 -3.49 28.27 22.49
CA THR A 133 -4.20 27.88 21.28
C THR A 133 -3.49 28.43 20.04
N THR A 134 -2.51 27.68 19.53
CA THR A 134 -2.11 27.82 18.13
C THR A 134 -3.20 27.20 17.26
N TYR A 135 -3.85 28.02 16.44
CA TYR A 135 -4.59 27.54 15.28
C TYR A 135 -3.60 26.90 14.31
N SER A 136 -3.22 25.65 14.57
CA SER A 136 -2.44 24.86 13.64
C SER A 136 -3.35 24.45 12.49
N ARG A 137 -3.20 25.20 11.39
CA ARG A 137 -3.29 24.76 9.99
C ARG A 137 -3.29 23.24 9.87
N GLY A 138 -4.26 22.69 9.14
CA GLY A 138 -4.48 21.28 8.88
C GLY A 138 -3.19 20.45 8.88
N GLY A 139 -2.92 19.82 10.03
CA GLY A 139 -1.93 18.77 10.13
C GLY A 139 -2.51 17.57 9.41
N PHE A 140 -2.10 17.39 8.16
CA PHE A 140 -2.19 16.11 7.48
C PHE A 140 -1.55 15.08 8.41
N ASN A 141 -2.38 14.29 9.08
CA ASN A 141 -1.92 13.08 9.71
C ASN A 141 -1.40 12.18 8.59
N MET A 142 -0.09 12.26 8.34
CA MET A 142 0.68 11.30 7.56
C MET A 142 0.52 9.96 8.31
N ARG A 143 -0.59 9.26 8.08
CA ARG A 143 -0.80 7.90 8.57
C ARG A 143 0.33 7.09 7.97
N LYS A 144 1.32 6.75 8.81
CA LYS A 144 2.56 6.08 8.41
C LYS A 144 2.23 4.90 7.51
N ARG A 145 2.64 4.97 6.23
CA ARG A 145 2.49 3.86 5.28
C ARG A 145 3.14 2.62 5.89
N ARG A 146 2.42 1.49 5.91
CA ARG A 146 2.97 0.24 6.46
C ARG A 146 3.69 -0.50 5.35
N TYR A 147 4.88 -0.99 5.67
CA TYR A 147 5.74 -1.70 4.73
C TYR A 147 6.01 -3.11 5.22
N TRP A 148 6.21 -4.02 4.27
CA TRP A 148 6.73 -5.36 4.50
C TRP A 148 7.94 -5.57 3.60
N LEU A 149 8.98 -6.19 4.15
CA LEU A 149 10.20 -6.52 3.43
C LEU A 149 10.22 -8.01 3.19
N LYS A 150 10.54 -8.42 1.96
CA LYS A 150 10.73 -9.82 1.61
C LYS A 150 12.15 -10.01 1.10
N ASN A 151 12.92 -10.87 1.76
CA ASN A 151 14.21 -11.30 1.26
C ASN A 151 13.96 -12.36 0.17
N MET A 152 14.49 -12.16 -1.03
CA MET A 152 14.17 -12.99 -2.19
C MET A 152 14.92 -14.33 -2.20
N GLU A 153 16.07 -14.42 -1.52
CA GLU A 153 16.83 -15.66 -1.34
C GLU A 153 16.12 -16.63 -0.37
N THR A 154 15.69 -16.13 0.79
CA THR A 154 15.10 -16.92 1.87
C THR A 154 13.57 -17.01 1.81
N GLY A 155 12.93 -16.11 1.05
CA GLY A 155 11.47 -15.95 1.02
C GLY A 155 10.87 -15.36 2.29
N LYS A 156 11.68 -14.99 3.29
CA LYS A 156 11.22 -14.46 4.58
C LYS A 156 10.58 -13.09 4.40
N VAL A 157 9.39 -12.89 5.00
CA VAL A 157 8.65 -11.63 5.01
C VAL A 157 8.58 -11.06 6.43
N ASP A 158 9.11 -9.84 6.64
CA ASP A 158 9.07 -9.15 7.94
C ASP A 158 8.38 -7.76 7.86
N ASP A 159 7.85 -7.31 9.00
CA ASP A 159 7.35 -5.95 9.21
C ASP A 159 8.21 -5.29 10.29
N ILE A 160 9.13 -4.44 9.86
CA ILE A 160 10.14 -3.84 10.75
C ILE A 160 9.70 -2.54 11.43
N ARG A 161 8.41 -2.21 11.42
CA ARG A 161 7.92 -0.90 11.88
C ARG A 161 8.13 -0.62 13.37
N LEU A 162 8.01 -1.63 14.23
CA LEU A 162 7.96 -1.42 15.69
C LEU A 162 9.33 -1.05 16.28
N ASN A 163 10.40 -1.71 15.85
CA ASN A 163 11.76 -1.38 16.27
C ASN A 163 12.66 -1.07 15.08
N PHE A 164 12.17 -0.23 14.16
CA PHE A 164 12.79 0.04 12.86
C PHE A 164 14.32 0.14 12.91
N ARG A 165 14.92 0.97 13.77
CA ARG A 165 16.38 1.10 13.82
C ARG A 165 17.08 -0.24 14.11
N LYS A 166 16.63 -0.94 15.15
CA LYS A 166 17.22 -2.20 15.58
C LYS A 166 16.99 -3.32 14.57
N GLU A 167 15.80 -3.38 13.99
CA GLU A 167 15.45 -4.43 13.02
C GLU A 167 16.11 -4.16 11.66
N ALA A 168 16.24 -2.90 11.25
CA ALA A 168 16.97 -2.50 10.06
C ALA A 168 18.49 -2.76 10.18
N GLU A 169 19.08 -2.54 11.36
CA GLU A 169 20.48 -2.92 11.63
C GLU A 169 20.74 -4.41 11.37
N ASP A 170 19.82 -5.29 11.77
CA ASP A 170 19.94 -6.73 11.54
C ASP A 170 19.71 -7.09 10.07
N TRP A 171 18.66 -6.52 9.47
CA TRP A 171 18.31 -6.73 8.06
C TRP A 171 19.43 -6.30 7.10
N PHE A 172 20.05 -5.15 7.36
CA PHE A 172 21.04 -4.53 6.48
C PHE A 172 22.46 -4.61 7.03
N LYS A 173 22.74 -5.59 7.89
CA LYS A 173 24.06 -5.76 8.53
C LYS A 173 25.22 -5.90 7.53
N ASN A 174 24.96 -6.37 6.32
CA ASN A 174 25.93 -6.48 5.23
C ASN A 174 26.15 -5.16 4.47
N CYS A 175 25.46 -4.08 4.84
CA CYS A 175 25.52 -2.76 4.21
C CYS A 175 25.83 -1.68 5.27
N PRO A 176 27.08 -1.57 5.76
CA PRO A 176 27.43 -0.69 6.88
C PRO A 176 27.13 0.79 6.64
N GLU A 177 27.24 1.25 5.39
CA GLU A 177 26.90 2.63 5.01
C GLU A 177 25.42 2.94 5.23
N LEU A 178 24.53 2.06 4.75
CA LEU A 178 23.09 2.17 4.96
C LEU A 178 22.73 2.13 6.45
N VAL A 179 23.35 1.22 7.21
CA VAL A 179 23.16 1.14 8.66
C VAL A 179 23.57 2.45 9.33
N GLY A 180 24.66 3.07 8.88
CA GLY A 180 25.10 4.40 9.34
C GLY A 180 24.02 5.47 9.18
N TYR A 181 23.43 5.60 7.99
CA TYR A 181 22.35 6.57 7.73
C TYR A 181 21.14 6.35 8.66
N ILE A 182 20.79 5.10 8.94
CA ILE A 182 19.65 4.74 9.82
C ILE A 182 19.98 5.02 11.29
N GLN A 183 21.19 4.72 11.74
CA GLN A 183 21.65 4.97 13.11
C GLN A 183 21.72 6.46 13.42
N ASN A 184 22.22 7.25 12.47
CA ASN A 184 22.31 8.71 12.57
C ASN A 184 20.94 9.43 12.47
N LYS A 185 19.86 8.68 12.22
CA LYS A 185 18.49 9.21 11.99
C LYS A 185 18.37 10.07 10.73
N GLU A 186 19.32 9.94 9.81
CA GLU A 186 19.24 10.61 8.51
C GLU A 186 18.13 9.99 7.68
N TRP A 187 18.03 8.65 7.70
CA TRP A 187 16.94 7.91 7.08
C TRP A 187 16.07 7.22 8.13
N THR A 188 14.77 7.38 7.98
CA THR A 188 13.76 6.90 8.91
C THR A 188 12.87 5.87 8.25
N TYR A 189 11.95 5.27 9.03
CA TYR A 189 10.96 4.34 8.49
C TYR A 189 10.09 4.96 7.37
N SER A 190 9.92 6.28 7.33
CA SER A 190 9.21 6.98 6.25
C SER A 190 9.96 6.93 4.92
N ASP A 191 11.27 6.71 4.96
CA ASP A 191 12.17 6.65 3.80
C ASP A 191 12.36 5.21 3.30
N MET A 192 11.44 4.29 3.65
CA MET A 192 11.58 2.85 3.38
C MET A 192 11.87 2.54 1.91
N ILE A 193 11.17 3.21 0.97
CA ILE A 193 11.38 2.99 -0.47
C ILE A 193 12.83 3.30 -0.83
N LYS A 194 13.31 4.49 -0.45
CA LYS A 194 14.70 4.93 -0.66
C LYS A 194 15.72 3.97 -0.02
N ILE A 195 15.45 3.50 1.19
CA ILE A 195 16.32 2.56 1.91
C ILE A 195 16.50 1.26 1.11
N ILE A 196 15.39 0.72 0.61
CA ILE A 196 15.40 -0.58 -0.10
C ILE A 196 15.97 -0.43 -1.50
N GLU A 197 15.68 0.65 -2.21
CA GLU A 197 16.31 0.98 -3.48
C GLU A 197 17.83 1.07 -3.34
N PHE A 198 18.32 1.83 -2.35
CA PHE A 198 19.75 1.91 -2.05
C PHE A 198 20.35 0.53 -1.74
N TYR A 199 19.68 -0.25 -0.88
CA TYR A 199 20.15 -1.58 -0.55
C TYR A 199 20.27 -2.46 -1.79
N ASN A 200 19.21 -2.53 -2.61
CA ASN A 200 19.19 -3.35 -3.81
C ASN A 200 20.22 -2.92 -4.85
N GLU A 201 20.52 -1.63 -4.95
CA GLU A 201 21.48 -1.09 -5.91
C GLU A 201 22.94 -1.31 -5.50
N PHE A 202 23.26 -1.12 -4.21
CA PHE A 202 24.66 -1.06 -3.75
C PHE A 202 25.11 -2.24 -2.89
N CYS A 203 24.17 -2.98 -2.29
CA CYS A 203 24.47 -3.98 -1.25
C CYS A 203 23.79 -5.34 -1.48
N GLY A 204 22.73 -5.39 -2.27
CA GLY A 204 22.04 -6.60 -2.64
C GLY A 204 22.91 -7.42 -3.59
N GLU A 205 23.45 -8.53 -3.11
CA GLU A 205 24.03 -9.54 -3.99
C GLU A 205 22.89 -10.31 -4.66
N VAL A 206 22.98 -10.50 -5.98
CA VAL A 206 22.01 -11.23 -6.82
C VAL A 206 22.34 -12.70 -6.85
#